data_AF-A0A979GYM6-F1
#
_entry.id   AF-A0A979GYM6-F1
#
_cell.length_a   1.000
_cell.length_b   1.000
_cell.length_c   1.000
_cell.angle_alpha   90.00
_cell.angle_beta   90.00
_cell.angle_gamma   90.00
#
_symmetry.space_group_name_H-M   'P 1'
#
loop_
_entity.id
_entity.type
_entity.pdbx_description
1 polymer ?
#
loop_
_entity_poly.entity_id
_entity_poly.type
_entity_poly.pdbx_seq_one_letter_code
_entity_poly.pdbx_strand_id
1 'polypeptide(L)'
;MNPFQDAMIQTTGLHSTFDKRIACKGSRIVREKTYNYFYNPMWSFYGEYGKGDVNGTYYKPVNKPVDFGWNMFDQVLVRPSLLANVFDESSLKIITQIGSVNLLNNNNVIKKGLSDHLPIEFNLNNI
;
A
#
# COMPACT_ATOMS: atom_id res chain seq x y z
N MET A 1 4.38 6.22 6.39
CA MET A 1 3.38 7.24 6.02
C MET A 1 2.16 6.53 5.46
N ASN A 2 0.94 6.98 5.73
CA ASN A 2 -0.25 6.41 5.08
C ASN A 2 -0.34 6.84 3.60
N PRO A 3 -1.01 6.07 2.73
CA PRO A 3 -1.03 6.29 1.28
C PRO A 3 -1.65 7.62 0.85
N PHE A 4 -2.51 8.20 1.70
CA PHE A 4 -3.19 9.47 1.49
C PHE A 4 -2.44 10.70 2.03
N GLN A 5 -1.30 10.53 2.70
CA GLN A 5 -0.56 11.67 3.26
C GLN A 5 0.11 12.51 2.15
N ASP A 6 0.28 13.80 2.39
CA ASP A 6 0.78 14.77 1.39
C ASP A 6 2.05 14.31 0.68
N ALA A 7 3.05 13.83 1.43
CA ALA A 7 4.30 13.34 0.83
C ALA A 7 4.09 12.19 -0.19
N MET A 8 3.03 11.40 -0.05
CA MET A 8 2.66 10.32 -0.98
C MET A 8 1.94 10.82 -2.23
N ILE A 9 1.04 11.80 -2.10
CA ILE A 9 0.14 12.20 -3.19
C ILE A 9 0.55 13.50 -3.89
N GLN A 10 1.33 14.36 -3.23
CA GLN A 10 1.72 15.65 -3.76
C GLN A 10 2.66 15.49 -4.95
N THR A 11 2.54 16.39 -5.92
CA THR A 11 3.36 16.38 -7.16
C THR A 11 4.85 16.49 -6.91
N THR A 12 5.26 17.27 -5.91
CA THR A 12 6.65 17.44 -5.49
C THR A 12 7.17 16.34 -4.56
N GLY A 13 6.33 15.38 -4.21
CA GLY A 13 6.67 14.22 -3.39
C GLY A 13 6.73 12.97 -4.26
N LEU A 14 6.13 11.88 -3.78
CA LEU A 14 6.08 10.63 -4.55
C LEU A 14 5.05 10.70 -5.69
N HIS A 15 4.13 11.67 -5.67
CA HIS A 15 3.13 11.87 -6.73
C HIS A 15 2.40 10.57 -7.11
N SER A 16 2.09 9.77 -6.10
CA SER A 16 1.42 8.49 -6.26
C SER A 16 -0.10 8.67 -6.35
N THR A 17 -0.74 7.81 -7.14
CA THR A 17 -2.20 7.76 -7.29
C THR A 17 -2.69 6.34 -7.15
N PHE A 18 -3.88 6.19 -6.57
CA PHE A 18 -4.56 4.90 -6.43
C PHE A 18 -5.40 4.52 -7.66
N ASP A 19 -5.59 5.44 -8.62
CA ASP A 19 -6.26 5.13 -9.88
C ASP A 19 -5.23 4.72 -10.94
N LYS A 20 -5.22 3.42 -11.27
CA LYS A 20 -4.35 2.84 -12.28
C LYS A 20 -4.45 3.56 -13.63
N ARG A 21 -5.65 3.99 -14.04
CA ARG A 21 -5.88 4.70 -15.31
C ARG A 21 -5.24 6.08 -15.29
N ILE A 22 -5.23 6.76 -14.14
CA ILE A 22 -4.52 8.03 -13.97
C ILE A 22 -3.01 7.81 -14.02
N ALA A 23 -2.49 6.80 -13.29
CA ALA A 23 -1.06 6.47 -13.33
C ALA A 23 -0.59 6.16 -14.75
N CYS A 24 -1.37 5.41 -15.53
CA CYS A 24 -1.07 5.07 -16.92
C CYS A 24 -0.99 6.27 -17.88
N LYS A 25 -1.44 7.48 -17.48
CA LYS A 25 -1.15 8.72 -18.23
C LYS A 25 0.34 9.10 -18.19
N GLY A 26 1.13 8.45 -17.34
CA GLY A 26 2.58 8.62 -17.21
C GLY A 26 2.96 9.84 -16.37
N SER A 27 2.45 11.02 -16.72
CA SER A 27 2.78 12.28 -16.04
C SER A 27 1.65 13.31 -16.12
N ARG A 28 1.82 14.44 -15.42
CA ARG A 28 1.05 15.67 -15.65
C ARG A 28 1.94 16.91 -15.49
N ILE A 29 1.51 18.02 -16.07
CA ILE A 29 2.16 19.32 -15.90
C ILE A 29 1.51 20.08 -14.74
N VAL A 30 2.32 20.61 -13.83
CA VAL A 30 1.91 21.48 -12.73
C VAL A 30 2.90 22.63 -12.62
N ARG A 31 2.43 23.88 -12.73
CA ARG A 31 3.28 25.09 -12.75
C ARG A 31 4.45 24.94 -13.74
N GLU A 32 4.12 24.59 -14.99
CA GLU A 32 5.07 24.42 -16.10
C GLU A 32 6.12 23.31 -15.92
N LYS A 33 6.00 22.47 -14.87
CA LYS A 33 6.88 21.34 -14.62
C LYS A 33 6.14 20.02 -14.79
N THR A 34 6.77 19.07 -15.45
CA THR A 34 6.26 17.71 -15.62
C THR A 34 6.59 16.86 -14.41
N TYR A 35 5.59 16.17 -13.87
CA TYR A 35 5.75 15.23 -12.75
C TYR A 35 5.21 13.86 -13.13
N ASN A 36 6.05 12.84 -12.95
CA ASN A 36 5.74 11.45 -13.29
C ASN A 36 4.98 10.77 -12.16
N TYR A 37 3.91 10.07 -12.50
CA TYR A 37 3.13 9.32 -11.54
C TYR A 37 3.86 8.08 -11.03
N PHE A 38 3.48 7.66 -9.82
CA PHE A 38 3.48 6.27 -9.40
C PHE A 38 2.04 5.78 -9.25
N TYR A 39 1.81 4.50 -9.51
CA TYR A 39 0.62 3.80 -9.05
C TYR A 39 0.86 3.27 -7.63
N ASN A 40 -0.10 3.47 -6.73
CA ASN A 40 -0.07 2.95 -5.37
C ASN A 40 -1.20 1.93 -5.16
N PRO A 41 -0.97 0.64 -5.44
CA PRO A 41 -1.99 -0.40 -5.24
C PRO A 41 -2.33 -0.62 -3.76
N MET A 42 -1.54 -0.11 -2.80
CA MET A 42 -1.79 -0.37 -1.38
C MET A 42 -3.13 0.20 -0.89
N TRP A 43 -3.68 1.19 -1.59
CA TRP A 43 -5.01 1.70 -1.30
C TRP A 43 -6.11 0.62 -1.41
N SER A 44 -5.90 -0.43 -2.22
CA SER A 44 -6.89 -1.49 -2.41
C SER A 44 -7.13 -2.34 -1.16
N PHE A 45 -6.28 -2.25 -0.14
CA PHE A 45 -6.45 -2.99 1.11
C PHE A 45 -7.29 -2.24 2.15
N TYR A 46 -7.67 -0.99 1.90
CA TYR A 46 -8.50 -0.25 2.85
C TYR A 46 -9.98 -0.67 2.77
N GLY A 47 -10.56 -0.91 3.95
CA GLY A 47 -11.99 -1.07 4.14
C GLY A 47 -12.43 -2.54 4.19
N GLU A 48 -13.66 -2.77 4.62
CA GLU A 48 -14.23 -4.11 4.82
C GLU A 48 -14.15 -5.02 3.60
N TYR A 49 -14.29 -4.44 2.40
CA TYR A 49 -14.19 -5.14 1.12
C TYR A 49 -12.83 -4.93 0.44
N GLY A 50 -11.81 -4.60 1.23
CA GLY A 50 -10.45 -4.48 0.78
C GLY A 50 -9.89 -5.82 0.30
N LYS A 51 -8.77 -5.75 -0.42
CA LYS A 51 -8.14 -6.89 -1.08
C LYS A 51 -7.66 -8.02 -0.14
N GLY A 52 -7.42 -7.74 1.14
CA GLY A 52 -6.82 -8.70 2.07
C GLY A 52 -7.61 -8.85 3.37
N ASP A 53 -7.13 -9.72 4.25
CA ASP A 53 -7.80 -10.05 5.52
C ASP A 53 -7.67 -8.94 6.59
N VAL A 54 -6.84 -7.93 6.32
CA VAL A 54 -6.55 -6.80 7.21
C VAL A 54 -6.47 -5.50 6.45
N ASN A 55 -6.70 -4.39 7.16
CA ASN A 55 -6.81 -3.05 6.60
C ASN A 55 -5.51 -2.24 6.60
N GLY A 56 -4.37 -2.88 6.86
CA GLY A 56 -3.08 -2.21 6.98
C GLY A 56 -1.93 -3.14 7.32
N THR A 57 -0.73 -2.61 7.28
CA THR A 57 0.50 -3.34 7.64
C THR A 57 0.87 -3.11 9.10
N TYR A 58 0.31 -2.09 9.75
CA TYR A 58 0.64 -1.71 11.12
C TYR A 58 -0.63 -1.46 11.93
N TYR A 59 -0.71 -2.00 13.16
CA TYR A 59 -1.85 -1.78 14.05
C TYR A 59 -1.43 -1.10 15.36
N LYS A 60 -1.84 0.16 15.53
CA LYS A 60 -1.62 0.94 16.73
C LYS A 60 -2.72 2.00 16.91
N PRO A 61 -3.81 1.64 17.60
CA PRO A 61 -4.72 2.66 18.12
C PRO A 61 -3.97 3.57 19.10
N VAL A 62 -4.24 4.87 19.02
CA VAL A 62 -3.60 5.92 19.82
C VAL A 62 -4.60 6.69 20.69
N ASN A 63 -5.89 6.35 20.66
CA ASN A 63 -6.96 6.99 21.45
C ASN A 63 -7.01 8.51 21.25
N LYS A 64 -6.93 8.97 20.00
CA LYS A 64 -7.00 10.38 19.62
C LYS A 64 -8.17 10.63 18.68
N PRO A 65 -8.62 11.90 18.50
CA PRO A 65 -9.71 12.22 17.57
C PRO A 65 -9.48 11.75 16.14
N VAL A 66 -8.21 11.69 15.71
CA VAL A 66 -7.81 11.06 14.45
C VAL A 66 -7.05 9.79 14.79
N ASP A 67 -7.71 8.66 14.61
CA ASP A 67 -7.16 7.34 14.87
C ASP A 67 -7.75 6.34 13.87
N PHE A 68 -6.88 5.75 13.05
CA PHE A 68 -7.27 4.75 12.07
C PHE A 68 -7.23 3.33 12.66
N GLY A 69 -6.53 3.13 13.79
CA GLY A 69 -6.12 1.83 14.30
C GLY A 69 -5.12 1.13 13.37
N TRP A 70 -5.60 0.71 12.20
CA TRP A 70 -4.80 0.18 11.10
C TRP A 70 -4.17 1.30 10.27
N ASN A 71 -2.88 1.14 9.99
CA ASN A 71 -2.10 2.04 9.17
C ASN A 71 -1.38 1.25 8.07
N MET A 72 -1.17 1.89 6.93
CA MET A 72 -0.50 1.32 5.76
C MET A 72 0.83 2.04 5.55
N PHE A 73 1.78 1.73 6.42
CA PHE A 73 3.08 2.40 6.46
C PHE A 73 4.09 1.80 5.50
N ASP A 74 3.98 0.51 5.24
CA ASP A 74 4.77 -0.20 4.23
C ASP A 74 4.01 -0.12 2.91
N GLN A 75 4.70 0.29 1.84
CA GLN A 75 4.02 0.54 0.57
C GLN A 75 4.81 0.04 -0.62
N VAL A 76 4.06 -0.50 -1.60
CA VAL A 76 4.55 -0.80 -2.94
C VAL A 76 4.09 0.33 -3.86
N LEU A 77 5.05 0.99 -4.50
CA LEU A 77 4.78 2.02 -5.51
C LEU A 77 5.33 1.54 -6.85
N VAL A 78 4.48 1.59 -7.87
CA VAL A 78 4.78 0.96 -9.16
C VAL A 78 4.84 2.04 -10.24
N ARG A 79 5.92 2.06 -11.02
CA ARG A 79 6.00 2.93 -12.19
C ARG A 79 5.00 2.46 -13.26
N PRO A 80 4.35 3.37 -13.99
CA PRO A 80 3.38 2.99 -15.02
C PRO A 80 3.92 2.01 -16.06
N SER A 81 5.21 2.11 -16.41
CA SER A 81 5.88 1.20 -17.36
C SER A 81 5.91 -0.27 -16.90
N LEU A 82 5.80 -0.54 -15.60
CA LEU A 82 5.80 -1.89 -15.05
C LEU A 82 4.40 -2.51 -14.99
N LEU A 83 3.34 -1.71 -15.15
CA LEU A 83 1.95 -2.17 -14.95
C LEU A 83 1.41 -3.06 -16.06
N ALA A 84 2.05 -3.06 -17.24
CA ALA A 84 1.55 -3.81 -18.38
C ALA A 84 1.77 -5.32 -18.19
N ASN A 85 3.01 -5.75 -17.96
CA ASN A 85 3.38 -7.18 -17.97
C ASN A 85 4.41 -7.58 -16.90
N VAL A 86 4.86 -6.65 -16.05
CA VAL A 86 5.92 -6.90 -15.05
C VAL A 86 5.31 -7.03 -13.66
N PHE A 87 4.60 -6.01 -13.18
CA PHE A 87 3.99 -6.06 -11.86
C PHE A 87 2.73 -6.94 -11.88
N ASP A 88 2.81 -8.12 -11.25
CA ASP A 88 1.65 -8.97 -11.03
C ASP A 88 0.83 -8.40 -9.88
N GLU A 89 -0.14 -7.56 -10.22
CA GLU A 89 -1.01 -6.95 -9.23
C GLU A 89 -1.75 -7.99 -8.40
N SER A 90 -2.11 -9.16 -8.95
CA SER A 90 -2.85 -10.21 -8.22
C SER A 90 -2.01 -10.84 -7.10
N SER A 91 -0.69 -10.86 -7.25
CA SER A 91 0.25 -11.39 -6.25
C SER A 91 0.42 -10.49 -5.02
N LEU A 92 0.08 -9.20 -5.12
CA LEU A 92 0.25 -8.25 -4.01
C LEU A 92 -0.65 -8.64 -2.83
N LYS A 93 -0.05 -8.95 -1.67
CA LYS A 93 -0.74 -9.37 -0.45
C LYS A 93 -0.10 -8.77 0.80
N ILE A 94 -0.92 -8.53 1.82
CA ILE A 94 -0.45 -8.35 3.19
C ILE A 94 -0.52 -9.72 3.86
N ILE A 95 0.61 -10.20 4.36
CA ILE A 95 0.73 -11.57 4.87
C ILE A 95 0.28 -11.61 6.32
N THR A 96 -0.72 -12.45 6.61
CA THR A 96 -1.24 -12.72 7.96
C THR A 96 -0.82 -14.09 8.49
N GLN A 97 -0.24 -14.95 7.65
CA GLN A 97 0.22 -16.29 8.02
C GLN A 97 1.46 -16.69 7.22
N ILE A 98 2.45 -17.29 7.89
CA ILE A 98 3.67 -17.84 7.29
C ILE A 98 3.77 -19.32 7.66
N GLY A 99 3.57 -20.21 6.69
CA GLY A 99 3.49 -21.65 6.98
C GLY A 99 2.39 -21.95 8.01
N SER A 100 2.76 -22.53 9.16
CA SER A 100 1.86 -22.78 10.29
C SER A 100 1.76 -21.63 11.30
N VAL A 101 2.53 -20.55 11.12
CA VAL A 101 2.59 -19.42 12.05
C VAL A 101 1.57 -18.36 11.66
N ASN A 102 0.53 -18.18 12.46
CA ASN A 102 -0.39 -17.04 12.35
C ASN A 102 0.25 -15.78 12.96
N LEU A 103 0.25 -14.68 12.21
CA LEU A 103 0.80 -13.38 12.61
C LEU A 103 -0.22 -12.49 13.32
N LEU A 104 -1.49 -12.90 13.37
CA LEU A 104 -2.57 -12.23 14.11
C LEU A 104 -2.83 -12.94 15.45
N ASN A 105 -3.36 -12.18 16.40
CA ASN A 105 -3.85 -12.68 17.68
C ASN A 105 -5.37 -12.97 17.60
N ASN A 106 -5.97 -13.41 18.72
CA ASN A 106 -7.39 -13.77 18.79
C ASN A 106 -8.36 -12.59 18.54
N ASN A 107 -7.87 -11.35 18.53
CA ASN A 107 -8.64 -10.15 18.20
C ASN A 107 -8.46 -9.73 16.73
N ASN A 108 -7.88 -10.59 15.88
CA ASN A 108 -7.56 -10.32 14.48
C ASN A 108 -6.66 -9.09 14.26
N VAL A 109 -5.73 -8.83 15.20
CA VAL A 109 -4.70 -7.79 15.07
C VAL A 109 -3.30 -8.37 15.29
N ILE A 110 -2.27 -7.61 14.89
CA ILE A 110 -0.87 -8.08 14.83
C ILE A 110 -0.38 -8.64 16.17
N LYS A 111 0.18 -9.86 16.15
CA LYS A 111 0.93 -10.46 17.24
C LYS A 111 2.35 -9.89 17.28
N LYS A 112 2.59 -8.94 18.17
CA LYS A 112 3.85 -8.17 18.29
C LYS A 112 5.09 -8.96 18.73
N GLY A 113 5.03 -10.29 18.80
CA GLY A 113 6.16 -11.13 19.21
C GLY A 113 7.24 -11.33 18.14
N LEU A 114 6.91 -11.10 16.87
CA LEU A 114 7.84 -11.21 15.74
C LEU A 114 8.16 -9.83 15.14
N SER A 115 7.14 -9.01 14.92
CA SER A 115 7.21 -7.66 14.39
C SER A 115 5.92 -6.93 14.78
N ASP A 116 5.98 -5.60 14.86
CA ASP A 116 4.79 -4.75 14.96
C ASP A 116 4.20 -4.39 13.58
N HIS A 117 4.85 -4.82 12.50
CA HIS A 117 4.39 -4.73 11.11
C HIS A 117 4.12 -6.11 10.50
N LEU A 118 3.13 -6.19 9.61
CA LEU A 118 2.86 -7.35 8.75
C LEU A 118 3.70 -7.26 7.47
N PRO A 119 4.26 -8.38 6.99
CA PRO A 119 4.98 -8.41 5.71
C PRO A 119 4.06 -8.12 4.52
N ILE A 120 4.65 -7.57 3.46
CA ILE A 120 4.02 -7.49 2.13
C ILE A 120 4.73 -8.45 1.20
N GLU A 121 3.95 -9.21 0.43
CA GLU A 121 4.42 -10.05 -0.66
C GLU A 121 3.91 -9.50 -1.99
N PHE A 122 4.75 -9.52 -3.03
CA PHE A 122 4.36 -9.25 -4.41
C PHE A 122 5.40 -9.85 -5.35
N ASN A 123 4.99 -10.08 -6.59
CA ASN A 123 5.82 -10.62 -7.65
C ASN A 123 6.02 -9.62 -8.79
N LEU A 124 7.20 -9.71 -9.38
CA LEU A 124 7.55 -9.06 -10.63
C LEU A 124 7.87 -10.16 -11.64
N ASN A 125 7.07 -10.24 -12.69
CA ASN A 125 7.22 -11.21 -13.76
C ASN A 125 8.21 -10.70 -14.80
N ASN A 126 8.93 -11.61 -15.44
CA ASN A 126 9.75 -11.32 -16.62
C ASN A 126 10.80 -10.21 -16.40
N ILE A 127 11.52 -10.27 -15.28
CA ILE A 127 12.72 -9.45 -15.04
C ILE A 127 13.94 -10.18 -15.60
#